data_AF-A0A538TGF3-F1
#
_entry.id   AF-A0A538TGF3-F1
#
_cell.length_a   1.000
_cell.length_b   1.000
_cell.length_c   1.000
_cell.angle_alpha   90.00
_cell.angle_beta   90.00
_cell.angle_gamma   90.00
#
_symmetry.space_group_name_H-M   'P 1'
#
loop_
_entity.id
_entity.type
_entity.pdbx_description
1 polymer ?
#
loop_
_entity_poly.entity_id
_entity_poly.type
_entity_poly.pdbx_seq_one_letter_code
_entity_poly.pdbx_strand_id
1 'polypeptide(L)'
;MIAAAPRIRVIGPSDRGDRTRGVGLLAACAALDAVAAGILLLDTPLPPPLKGVAAAVSHGAAVLLLSCSAREQPSRRWLSAAAVLAVPCVGTAVAIAILLTSGRGSTSMGQRRKARWRRSLPMAAMQRLGTALSPCDALDRGDEEQRRAALSALSRREDPEAIALLRRTAAGRDPDLALPAALVLDEIGERAERHVNRLDPAEVRHEAG
;
A
#
# COMPACT_ATOMS: atom_id res chain seq x y z
N MET A 1 8.80 -4.39 -53.00
CA MET A 1 7.88 -5.04 -52.02
C MET A 1 7.81 -4.18 -50.77
N ILE A 2 6.71 -3.47 -50.55
CA ILE A 2 6.51 -2.62 -49.38
C ILE A 2 5.83 -3.48 -48.30
N ALA A 3 6.56 -3.84 -47.25
CA ALA A 3 6.04 -4.65 -46.15
C ALA A 3 5.11 -3.79 -45.28
N ALA A 4 3.83 -4.17 -45.22
CA ALA A 4 2.83 -3.53 -44.39
C ALA A 4 3.13 -3.78 -42.90
N ALA A 5 3.38 -2.71 -42.15
CA ALA A 5 3.63 -2.79 -40.72
C ALA A 5 2.34 -3.15 -39.94
N PRO A 6 2.42 -4.03 -38.92
CA PRO A 6 1.25 -4.46 -38.18
C PRO A 6 0.74 -3.35 -37.26
N ARG A 7 -0.51 -2.93 -37.45
CA ARG A 7 -1.23 -2.03 -36.53
C ARG A 7 -1.64 -2.80 -35.28
N ILE A 8 -0.86 -2.64 -34.21
CA ILE A 8 -1.24 -3.11 -32.87
C ILE A 8 -2.39 -2.22 -32.38
N ARG A 9 -3.62 -2.77 -32.38
CA ARG A 9 -4.75 -2.16 -31.67
C ARG A 9 -4.57 -2.40 -30.18
N VAL A 10 -4.21 -1.35 -29.45
CA VAL A 10 -4.27 -1.35 -27.99
C VAL A 10 -5.75 -1.27 -27.60
N ILE A 11 -6.32 -2.41 -27.23
CA ILE A 11 -7.64 -2.48 -26.58
C ILE A 11 -7.41 -2.05 -25.13
N GLY A 12 -7.69 -0.78 -24.83
CA GLY A 12 -7.67 -0.28 -23.46
C GLY A 12 -8.78 -0.95 -22.64
N PRO A 13 -8.51 -1.41 -21.41
CA PRO A 13 -9.55 -1.95 -20.55
C PRO A 13 -10.59 -0.85 -20.28
N SER A 14 -11.86 -1.19 -20.50
CA SER A 14 -12.99 -0.29 -20.27
C SER A 14 -13.24 -0.14 -18.77
N ASP A 15 -12.53 0.81 -18.14
CA ASP A 15 -12.57 1.15 -16.70
C ASP A 15 -13.92 1.77 -16.25
N ARG A 16 -14.87 1.96 -17.17
CA ARG A 16 -16.13 2.67 -16.89
C ARG A 16 -17.19 1.82 -16.19
N GLY A 17 -17.12 0.49 -16.31
CA GLY A 17 -18.13 -0.43 -15.78
C GLY A 17 -17.99 -0.77 -14.30
N ASP A 18 -16.78 -0.69 -13.73
CA ASP A 18 -16.54 -1.13 -12.35
C ASP A 18 -16.95 -0.07 -11.31
N ARG A 19 -16.85 1.22 -11.67
CA ARG A 19 -17.17 2.32 -10.74
C ARG A 19 -18.65 2.40 -10.39
N THR A 20 -19.54 2.12 -11.34
CA THR A 20 -21.00 2.19 -11.11
C THR A 20 -21.49 1.09 -10.17
N ARG A 21 -20.87 -0.10 -10.21
CA ARG A 21 -21.17 -1.19 -9.27
C ARG A 21 -20.74 -0.86 -7.84
N GLY A 22 -19.57 -0.25 -7.67
CA GLY A 22 -19.07 0.14 -6.35
C GLY A 22 -19.98 1.17 -5.65
N VAL A 23 -20.49 2.16 -6.39
CA VAL A 23 -21.38 3.20 -5.83
C VAL A 23 -22.71 2.59 -5.35
N GLY A 24 -23.28 1.65 -6.09
CA GLY A 24 -24.53 0.99 -5.69
C GLY A 24 -24.42 0.22 -4.38
N LEU A 25 -23.29 -0.48 -4.17
CA LEU A 25 -23.03 -1.24 -2.94
C LEU A 25 -22.83 -0.34 -1.72
N LEU A 26 -22.13 0.80 -1.89
CA LEU A 26 -21.96 1.78 -0.82
C LEU A 26 -23.28 2.43 -0.42
N ALA A 27 -24.13 2.76 -1.39
CA ALA A 27 -25.46 3.28 -1.13
C ALA A 27 -26.33 2.28 -0.36
N ALA A 28 -26.28 0.99 -0.72
CA ALA A 28 -26.99 -0.06 -0.01
C ALA A 28 -26.49 -0.24 1.44
N CYS A 29 -25.18 -0.20 1.67
CA CYS A 29 -24.60 -0.27 3.02
C CYS A 29 -25.02 0.94 3.88
N ALA A 30 -24.95 2.15 3.33
CA ALA A 30 -25.39 3.36 4.03
C ALA A 30 -26.89 3.33 4.37
N ALA A 31 -27.71 2.80 3.47
CA ALA A 31 -29.14 2.63 3.71
C ALA A 31 -29.41 1.62 4.85
N LEU A 32 -28.68 0.49 4.89
CA LEU A 32 -28.81 -0.51 5.97
C LEU A 32 -28.39 0.07 7.32
N ASP A 33 -27.29 0.81 7.39
CA ASP A 33 -26.85 1.49 8.61
C ASP A 33 -27.84 2.56 9.07
N ALA A 34 -28.42 3.32 8.14
CA ALA A 34 -29.44 4.32 8.47
C ALA A 34 -30.71 3.66 9.02
N VAL A 35 -31.13 2.52 8.47
CA VAL A 35 -32.25 1.73 9.00
C VAL A 35 -31.93 1.21 10.40
N ALA A 36 -30.72 0.68 10.62
CA ALA A 36 -30.28 0.20 11.92
C ALA A 36 -30.31 1.32 12.99
N ALA A 37 -29.74 2.48 12.65
CA ALA A 37 -29.75 3.66 13.51
C ALA A 37 -31.19 4.16 13.76
N GLY A 38 -32.05 4.15 12.73
CA GLY A 38 -33.45 4.51 12.85
C GLY A 38 -34.22 3.60 13.81
N ILE A 39 -34.00 2.28 13.75
CA ILE A 39 -34.62 1.32 14.67
C ILE A 39 -34.21 1.59 16.13
N LEU A 40 -32.95 1.97 16.35
CA LEU A 40 -32.41 2.30 17.67
C LEU A 40 -32.90 3.67 18.19
N LEU A 41 -33.03 4.67 17.32
CA LEU A 41 -33.36 6.06 17.70
C LEU A 41 -34.86 6.35 17.79
N LEU A 42 -35.69 5.73 16.93
CA LEU A 42 -37.13 6.00 16.85
C LEU A 42 -37.96 5.23 17.89
N ASP A 43 -37.28 4.58 18.83
CA ASP A 43 -37.86 3.79 19.92
C ASP A 43 -39.04 2.92 19.46
N THR A 44 -38.82 2.25 18.32
CA THR A 44 -39.83 1.42 17.67
C THR A 44 -40.46 0.45 18.68
N PRO A 45 -41.76 0.11 18.55
CA PRO A 45 -42.47 -0.76 19.49
C PRO A 45 -42.06 -2.24 19.34
N LEU A 46 -40.79 -2.50 19.03
CA LEU A 46 -40.21 -3.82 19.01
C LEU A 46 -39.91 -4.26 20.46
N PRO A 47 -40.19 -5.53 20.80
CA PRO A 47 -39.75 -6.14 22.04
C PRO A 47 -38.25 -5.89 22.27
N PRO A 48 -37.82 -5.59 23.50
CA PRO A 48 -36.42 -5.31 23.83
C PRO A 48 -35.38 -6.29 23.25
N PRO A 49 -35.60 -7.62 23.25
CA PRO A 49 -34.61 -8.54 22.68
C PRO A 49 -34.54 -8.46 21.14
N LEU A 50 -35.64 -8.10 20.46
CA LEU A 50 -35.67 -8.02 19.00
C LEU A 50 -34.96 -6.77 18.47
N LYS A 51 -34.91 -5.68 19.24
CA LYS A 51 -34.13 -4.47 18.90
C LYS A 51 -32.64 -4.79 18.73
N GLY A 52 -32.06 -5.55 19.68
CA GLY A 52 -30.65 -5.95 19.62
C GLY A 52 -30.34 -6.89 18.45
N VAL A 53 -31.21 -7.86 18.18
CA VAL A 53 -31.05 -8.79 17.06
C VAL A 53 -31.14 -8.08 15.72
N ALA A 54 -32.10 -7.18 15.53
CA ALA A 54 -32.24 -6.41 14.29
C ALA A 54 -31.01 -5.54 14.02
N ALA A 55 -30.49 -4.86 15.05
CA ALA A 55 -29.26 -4.09 14.96
C ALA A 55 -28.05 -4.98 14.59
N ALA A 56 -27.87 -6.12 15.27
CA ALA A 56 -26.78 -7.04 14.99
C ALA A 56 -26.84 -7.64 13.57
N VAL A 57 -28.03 -8.03 13.10
CA VAL A 57 -28.24 -8.58 11.76
C VAL A 57 -27.96 -7.52 10.68
N SER A 58 -28.44 -6.30 10.88
CA SER A 58 -28.19 -5.20 9.94
C SER A 58 -26.70 -4.86 9.83
N HIS A 59 -25.99 -4.82 10.96
CA HIS A 59 -24.56 -4.53 10.99
C HIS A 59 -23.73 -5.68 10.40
N GLY A 60 -24.11 -6.93 10.70
CA GLY A 60 -23.51 -8.11 10.09
C GLY A 60 -23.70 -8.14 8.57
N ALA A 61 -24.88 -7.77 8.07
CA ALA A 61 -25.15 -7.68 6.64
C ALA A 61 -24.31 -6.60 5.95
N ALA A 62 -24.14 -5.43 6.57
CA ALA A 62 -23.27 -4.37 6.07
C ALA A 62 -21.81 -4.82 5.97
N VAL A 63 -21.28 -5.50 7.00
CA VAL A 63 -19.91 -6.06 7.00
C VAL A 63 -19.74 -7.14 5.92
N LEU A 64 -20.73 -8.04 5.77
CA LEU A 64 -20.70 -9.11 4.77
C LEU A 64 -20.69 -8.53 3.34
N LEU A 65 -21.54 -7.55 3.07
CA LEU A 65 -21.60 -6.87 1.77
C LEU A 65 -20.30 -6.14 1.44
N LEU A 66 -19.67 -5.50 2.41
CA LEU A 66 -18.35 -4.87 2.25
C LEU A 66 -17.26 -5.92 1.93
N SER A 67 -17.32 -7.07 2.61
CA SER A 67 -16.35 -8.17 2.46
C SER A 67 -16.46 -8.87 1.10
N CYS A 68 -17.69 -9.01 0.57
CA CYS A 68 -17.94 -9.64 -0.73
C CYS A 68 -17.66 -8.72 -1.94
N SER A 69 -17.71 -7.39 -1.75
CA SER A 69 -17.63 -6.43 -2.86
C SER A 69 -16.22 -6.11 -3.33
N ALA A 70 -15.21 -6.41 -2.54
CA ALA A 70 -13.86 -5.99 -2.84
C ALA A 70 -13.13 -7.03 -3.70
N ARG A 71 -13.09 -6.86 -5.02
CA ARG A 71 -12.04 -7.45 -5.89
C ARG A 71 -10.64 -6.86 -5.63
N GLU A 72 -10.49 -6.09 -4.55
CA GLU A 72 -9.24 -5.44 -4.12
C GLU A 72 -8.35 -6.33 -3.25
N GLN A 73 -7.10 -5.88 -3.10
CA GLN A 73 -6.04 -6.52 -2.31
C GLN A 73 -6.51 -6.89 -0.89
N PRO A 74 -6.12 -8.07 -0.38
CA PRO A 74 -6.60 -8.61 0.89
C PRO A 74 -6.34 -7.68 2.09
N SER A 75 -5.24 -6.92 2.10
CA SER A 75 -4.91 -5.96 3.17
C SER A 75 -5.96 -4.86 3.35
N ARG A 76 -6.57 -4.39 2.25
CA ARG A 76 -7.61 -3.35 2.29
C ARG A 76 -8.92 -3.87 2.86
N ARG A 77 -9.22 -5.15 2.64
CA ARG A 77 -10.43 -5.79 3.18
C ARG A 77 -10.40 -5.82 4.71
N TRP A 78 -9.26 -6.22 5.28
CA TRP A 78 -9.09 -6.27 6.73
C TRP A 78 -9.16 -4.89 7.39
N LEU A 79 -8.56 -3.87 6.77
CA LEU A 79 -8.64 -2.48 7.24
C LEU A 79 -10.06 -1.93 7.21
N SER A 80 -10.79 -2.11 6.10
CA SER A 80 -12.18 -1.66 6.00
C SER A 80 -13.10 -2.42 6.96
N ALA A 81 -12.92 -3.73 7.12
CA ALA A 81 -13.68 -4.53 8.09
C ALA A 81 -13.39 -4.08 9.53
N ALA A 82 -12.13 -3.84 9.87
CA ALA A 82 -11.73 -3.34 11.19
C ALA A 82 -12.33 -1.96 11.48
N ALA A 83 -12.36 -1.06 10.49
CA ALA A 83 -12.95 0.28 10.64
C ALA A 83 -14.47 0.23 10.90
N VAL A 84 -15.20 -0.66 10.22
CA VAL A 84 -16.64 -0.86 10.45
C VAL A 84 -16.90 -1.50 11.82
N LEU A 85 -16.06 -2.45 12.24
CA LEU A 85 -16.16 -3.09 13.55
C LEU A 85 -15.84 -2.16 14.72
N ALA A 86 -14.92 -1.20 14.54
CA ALA A 86 -14.43 -0.37 15.62
C ALA A 86 -15.44 0.68 16.09
N VAL A 87 -16.25 1.24 15.18
CA VAL A 87 -17.20 2.30 15.52
C VAL A 87 -18.49 2.15 14.70
N PRO A 88 -19.58 1.62 15.30
CA PRO A 88 -20.89 1.62 14.66
C PRO A 88 -21.29 3.03 14.24
N CYS A 89 -21.90 3.19 13.06
CA CYS A 89 -22.33 4.46 12.44
C CYS A 89 -21.20 5.38 11.91
N VAL A 90 -20.05 5.49 12.58
CA VAL A 90 -18.91 6.30 12.10
C VAL A 90 -18.02 5.51 11.14
N GLY A 91 -17.93 4.20 11.35
CA GLY A 91 -17.09 3.28 10.57
C GLY A 91 -17.44 3.24 9.09
N THR A 92 -18.71 3.39 8.72
CA THR A 92 -19.13 3.47 7.30
C THR A 92 -18.76 4.79 6.66
N ALA A 93 -18.89 5.92 7.36
CA ALA A 93 -18.40 7.20 6.87
C ALA A 93 -16.88 7.18 6.67
N VAL A 94 -16.13 6.56 7.59
CA VAL A 94 -14.68 6.37 7.48
C VAL A 94 -14.33 5.41 6.33
N ALA A 95 -15.03 4.29 6.16
CA ALA A 95 -14.81 3.36 5.06
C ALA A 95 -15.11 4.01 3.69
N ILE A 96 -16.20 4.78 3.60
CA ILE A 96 -16.53 5.59 2.42
C ILE A 96 -15.44 6.63 2.18
N ALA A 97 -14.95 7.31 3.23
CA ALA A 97 -13.86 8.26 3.10
C ALA A 97 -12.57 7.59 2.62
N ILE A 98 -12.19 6.41 3.13
CA ILE A 98 -11.03 5.64 2.67
C ILE A 98 -11.19 5.26 1.19
N LEU A 99 -12.38 4.79 0.79
CA LEU A 99 -12.66 4.40 -0.60
C LEU A 99 -12.70 5.60 -1.56
N LEU A 100 -13.23 6.75 -1.12
CA LEU A 100 -13.32 7.97 -1.95
C LEU A 100 -12.01 8.75 -2.00
N THR A 101 -11.24 8.77 -0.92
CA THR A 101 -9.93 9.45 -0.86
C THR A 101 -8.83 8.65 -1.57
N SER A 102 -9.06 7.35 -1.82
CA SER A 102 -8.19 6.47 -2.62
C SER A 102 -7.94 6.96 -4.06
N GLY A 103 -8.66 7.97 -4.55
CA GLY A 103 -8.43 8.59 -5.85
C GLY A 103 -7.59 9.88 -5.84
N ARG A 104 -7.38 10.52 -4.68
CA ARG A 104 -6.76 11.87 -4.62
C ARG A 104 -5.38 11.89 -3.97
N GLY A 105 -5.00 10.81 -3.30
CA GLY A 105 -3.65 10.54 -2.81
C GLY A 105 -3.10 9.22 -3.34
N SER A 106 -3.61 8.74 -4.49
CA SER A 106 -2.95 7.66 -5.21
C SER A 106 -1.53 8.12 -5.48
N THR A 107 -0.60 7.42 -4.86
CA THR A 107 0.81 7.36 -5.21
C THR A 107 0.91 7.20 -6.73
N SER A 108 0.93 8.31 -7.45
CA SER A 108 1.26 8.33 -8.87
C SER A 108 2.69 7.83 -9.13
N MET A 109 3.47 7.62 -8.06
CA MET A 109 4.73 6.86 -8.07
C MET A 109 4.54 5.33 -8.27
N GLY A 110 3.38 4.74 -7.97
CA GLY A 110 3.19 3.28 -7.99
C GLY A 110 2.73 2.70 -9.33
N GLN A 111 1.88 3.41 -10.09
CA GLN A 111 1.18 2.81 -11.23
C GLN A 111 1.65 3.29 -12.61
N ARG A 112 2.52 4.30 -12.67
CA ARG A 112 3.29 4.61 -13.90
C ARG A 112 4.48 3.66 -14.12
N ARG A 113 4.68 2.67 -13.24
CA ARG A 113 5.76 1.67 -13.31
C ARG A 113 5.49 0.48 -14.25
N LYS A 114 4.29 0.29 -14.79
CA LYS A 114 3.98 -0.93 -15.58
C LYS A 114 3.82 -0.78 -17.10
N ALA A 115 3.88 0.42 -17.67
CA ALA A 115 3.74 0.58 -19.14
C ALA A 115 4.87 1.36 -19.84
N ARG A 116 5.89 1.87 -19.12
CA ARG A 116 7.02 2.59 -19.74
C ARG A 116 8.42 2.05 -19.43
N TRP A 117 8.54 0.98 -18.65
CA TRP A 117 9.84 0.42 -18.23
C TRP A 117 10.18 -0.89 -18.96
N ARG A 118 10.14 -0.86 -20.30
CA ARG A 118 10.90 -1.81 -21.14
C ARG A 118 11.47 -1.11 -22.38
N ARG A 119 12.21 -0.03 -22.16
CA ARG A 119 13.53 0.00 -22.79
C ARG A 119 14.48 -0.44 -21.69
N SER A 120 14.83 -1.72 -21.72
CA SER A 120 15.95 -2.27 -20.97
C SER A 120 17.19 -1.49 -21.39
N LEU A 121 17.46 -0.37 -20.72
CA LEU A 121 18.80 0.15 -20.63
C LEU A 121 19.63 -1.00 -20.06
N PRO A 122 20.66 -1.46 -20.77
CA PRO A 122 21.43 -2.61 -20.34
C PRO A 122 21.97 -2.35 -18.94
N MET A 123 21.92 -3.35 -18.06
CA MET A 123 22.42 -3.26 -16.68
C MET A 123 23.82 -2.63 -16.60
N ALA A 124 24.64 -2.85 -17.65
CA ALA A 124 25.95 -2.26 -17.85
C ALA A 124 25.94 -0.71 -17.99
N ALA A 125 24.90 -0.12 -18.57
CA ALA A 125 24.75 1.34 -18.66
C ALA A 125 24.40 1.96 -17.30
N MET A 126 23.56 1.28 -16.49
CA MET A 126 23.28 1.71 -15.11
C MET A 126 24.51 1.58 -14.22
N GLN A 127 25.29 0.51 -14.36
CA GLN A 127 26.58 0.38 -13.67
C GLN A 127 27.57 1.47 -14.10
N ARG A 128 27.64 1.81 -15.40
CA ARG A 128 28.52 2.89 -15.89
C ARG A 128 28.11 4.29 -15.41
N LEU A 129 26.81 4.56 -15.26
CA LEU A 129 26.30 5.79 -14.65
C LEU A 129 26.57 5.83 -13.14
N GLY A 130 26.43 4.70 -12.45
CA GLY A 130 26.76 4.56 -11.03
C GLY A 130 28.26 4.66 -10.72
N THR A 131 29.15 4.42 -11.69
CA THR A 131 30.61 4.62 -11.52
C THR A 131 31.07 6.05 -11.76
N ALA A 132 30.24 6.93 -12.33
CA ALA A 132 30.66 8.29 -12.68
C ALA A 132 30.58 9.28 -11.51
N LEU A 133 29.79 8.98 -10.48
CA LEU A 133 29.64 9.82 -9.29
C LEU A 133 29.69 8.95 -8.03
N SER A 134 30.34 9.47 -6.99
CA SER A 134 30.25 8.86 -5.66
C SER A 134 28.78 8.83 -5.21
N PRO A 135 28.32 7.80 -4.49
CA PRO A 135 26.96 7.76 -3.93
C PRO A 135 26.60 9.03 -3.15
N CYS A 136 27.57 9.66 -2.47
CA CYS A 136 27.37 10.96 -1.81
C CYS A 136 27.01 12.07 -2.80
N ASP A 137 27.78 12.22 -3.88
CA ASP A 137 27.56 13.26 -4.89
C ASP A 137 26.24 13.04 -5.63
N ALA A 138 25.89 11.78 -5.90
CA ALA A 138 24.63 11.41 -6.53
C ALA A 138 23.42 11.73 -5.64
N LEU A 139 23.54 11.60 -4.31
CA LEU A 139 22.48 11.99 -3.38
C LEU A 139 22.35 13.52 -3.25
N ASP A 140 23.47 14.23 -3.17
CA ASP A 140 23.45 15.68 -2.97
C ASP A 140 23.05 16.44 -4.24
N ARG A 141 23.65 16.10 -5.39
CA ARG A 141 23.57 16.88 -6.64
C ARG A 141 22.93 16.13 -7.81
N GLY A 142 22.70 14.83 -7.65
CA GLY A 142 22.15 14.03 -8.72
C GLY A 142 20.69 14.39 -9.03
N ASP A 143 20.27 14.09 -10.26
CA ASP A 143 18.86 14.11 -10.61
C ASP A 143 18.08 13.02 -9.85
N GLU A 144 16.75 13.03 -9.98
CA GLU A 144 15.88 12.10 -9.27
C GLU A 144 16.18 10.63 -9.60
N GLU A 145 16.67 10.32 -10.81
CA GLU A 145 17.01 8.96 -11.22
C GLU A 145 18.35 8.53 -10.63
N GLN A 146 19.35 9.41 -10.62
CA GLN A 146 20.66 9.20 -9.99
C GLN A 146 20.53 9.03 -8.48
N ARG A 147 19.72 9.87 -7.81
CA ARG A 147 19.40 9.76 -6.39
C ARG A 147 18.78 8.41 -6.04
N ARG A 148 17.79 7.95 -6.82
CA ARG A 148 17.18 6.63 -6.64
C ARG A 148 18.17 5.50 -6.90
N ALA A 149 19.03 5.62 -7.91
CA ALA A 149 20.07 4.64 -8.21
C ALA A 149 21.08 4.54 -7.05
N ALA A 150 21.49 5.68 -6.49
CA ALA A 150 22.37 5.75 -5.32
C ALA A 150 21.74 5.09 -4.09
N LEU A 151 20.48 5.40 -3.76
CA LEU A 151 19.76 4.73 -2.67
C LEU A 151 19.65 3.21 -2.88
N SER A 152 19.38 2.77 -4.12
CA SER A 152 19.32 1.33 -4.44
C SER A 152 20.69 0.66 -4.39
N ALA A 153 21.78 1.38 -4.66
CA ALA A 153 23.14 0.85 -4.52
C ALA A 153 23.53 0.74 -3.05
N LEU A 154 23.19 1.77 -2.24
CA LEU A 154 23.40 1.79 -0.80
C LEU A 154 22.57 0.71 -0.10
N SER A 155 21.34 0.44 -0.52
CA SER A 155 20.51 -0.60 0.11
C SER A 155 21.08 -2.02 -0.02
N ARG A 156 21.91 -2.26 -1.04
CA ARG A 156 22.60 -3.54 -1.26
C ARG A 156 23.92 -3.63 -0.48
N ARG A 157 24.42 -2.50 0.01
CA ARG A 157 25.65 -2.41 0.80
C ARG A 157 25.27 -2.41 2.28
N GLU A 158 25.58 -3.50 2.97
CA GLU A 158 25.32 -3.64 4.41
C GLU A 158 26.53 -3.16 5.26
N ASP A 159 27.43 -2.38 4.66
CA ASP A 159 28.61 -1.87 5.35
C ASP A 159 28.30 -0.61 6.19
N PRO A 160 29.09 -0.33 7.25
CA PRO A 160 28.84 0.80 8.15
C PRO A 160 28.84 2.16 7.46
N GLU A 161 29.62 2.34 6.39
CA GLU A 161 29.70 3.59 5.63
C GLU A 161 28.39 3.84 4.88
N ALA A 162 27.87 2.82 4.19
CA ALA A 162 26.57 2.91 3.51
C ALA A 162 25.43 3.24 4.50
N ILE A 163 25.42 2.60 5.67
CA ILE A 163 24.44 2.88 6.74
C ILE A 163 24.59 4.33 7.25
N ALA A 164 25.81 4.82 7.44
CA ALA A 164 26.06 6.20 7.87
C ALA A 164 25.54 7.22 6.85
N LEU A 165 25.76 6.97 5.56
CA LEU A 165 25.25 7.82 4.48
C LEU A 165 23.71 7.84 4.43
N LEU A 166 23.09 6.67 4.57
CA LEU A 166 21.62 6.57 4.63
C LEU A 166 21.07 7.32 5.85
N ARG A 167 21.68 7.19 7.04
CA ARG A 167 21.28 7.93 8.26
C ARG A 167 21.41 9.43 8.08
N ARG A 168 22.52 9.90 7.50
CA ARG A 168 22.72 11.32 7.19
C ARG A 168 21.64 11.82 6.22
N THR A 169 21.32 11.04 5.20
CA THR A 169 20.29 11.39 4.21
C THR A 169 18.89 11.43 4.82
N ALA A 170 18.56 10.46 5.68
CA ALA A 170 17.30 10.40 6.42
C ALA A 170 17.11 11.57 7.40
N ALA A 171 18.20 12.07 7.98
CA ALA A 171 18.20 13.26 8.84
C ALA A 171 18.25 14.60 8.06
N GLY A 172 18.35 14.54 6.73
CA GLY A 172 18.42 15.71 5.87
C GLY A 172 17.12 16.52 5.82
N ARG A 173 17.21 17.76 5.29
CA ARG A 173 16.05 18.65 5.11
C ARG A 173 15.22 18.36 3.85
N ASP A 174 15.72 17.53 2.94
CA ASP A 174 15.04 17.20 1.69
C ASP A 174 14.06 16.03 1.93
N PRO A 175 12.74 16.28 2.01
CA PRO A 175 11.76 15.24 2.32
C PRO A 175 11.68 14.17 1.24
N ASP A 176 12.00 14.52 -0.01
CA ASP A 176 11.95 13.60 -1.15
C ASP A 176 13.09 12.56 -1.09
N LEU A 177 14.14 12.84 -0.33
CA LEU A 177 15.25 11.92 -0.04
C LEU A 177 15.18 11.29 1.35
N ALA A 178 14.75 12.05 2.34
CA ALA A 178 14.76 11.62 3.74
C ALA A 178 13.86 10.40 3.96
N LEU A 179 12.63 10.43 3.42
CA LEU A 179 11.69 9.33 3.56
C LEU A 179 12.17 8.04 2.87
N PRO A 180 12.59 8.06 1.59
CA PRO A 180 13.17 6.87 0.96
C PRO A 180 14.40 6.31 1.68
N ALA A 181 15.29 7.17 2.21
CA ALA A 181 16.46 6.73 2.96
C ALA A 181 16.08 6.04 4.29
N ALA A 182 15.08 6.57 5.00
CA ALA A 182 14.56 5.95 6.21
C ALA A 182 13.95 4.57 5.95
N LEU A 183 13.18 4.43 4.86
CA LEU A 183 12.61 3.13 4.46
C LEU A 183 13.69 2.11 4.10
N VAL A 184 14.77 2.54 3.45
CA VAL A 184 15.90 1.67 3.14
C VAL A 184 16.61 1.20 4.42
N LEU A 185 16.77 2.08 5.42
CA LEU A 185 17.34 1.70 6.72
C LEU A 185 16.47 0.67 7.45
N ASP A 186 15.15 0.85 7.41
CA ASP A 186 14.19 -0.09 8.00
C ASP A 186 14.30 -1.48 7.34
N GLU A 187 14.35 -1.53 6.00
CA GLU A 187 14.53 -2.79 5.26
C GLU A 187 15.87 -3.49 5.57
N ILE A 188 16.95 -2.73 5.75
CA ILE A 188 18.25 -3.27 6.18
C ILE A 188 18.13 -3.84 7.60
N GLY A 189 17.47 -3.12 8.52
CA GLY A 189 17.23 -3.58 9.89
C GLY A 189 16.48 -4.90 9.94
N GLU A 190 15.34 -4.99 9.23
CA GLU A 190 14.57 -6.23 9.13
C GLU A 190 15.40 -7.38 8.54
N ARG A 191 16.25 -7.11 7.54
CA ARG A 191 17.15 -8.14 7.00
C ARG A 191 18.17 -8.58 8.04
N ALA A 192 18.80 -7.67 8.77
CA ALA A 192 19.77 -8.00 9.81
C ALA A 192 19.13 -8.88 10.91
N GLU A 193 17.93 -8.52 11.38
CA GLU A 193 17.18 -9.32 12.36
C GLU A 193 16.87 -10.73 11.85
N ARG A 194 16.44 -10.87 10.59
CA ARG A 194 16.23 -12.19 9.96
C ARG A 194 17.52 -13.00 9.88
N HIS A 195 18.68 -12.37 9.70
CA HIS A 195 19.97 -13.08 9.69
C HIS A 195 20.34 -13.57 11.09
N VAL A 196 20.17 -12.73 12.12
CA VAL A 196 20.41 -13.13 13.52
C VAL A 196 19.51 -14.30 13.92
N ASN A 197 18.20 -14.22 13.63
CA ASN A 197 17.25 -15.29 13.93
C ASN A 197 17.52 -16.61 13.17
N ARG A 198 18.26 -16.57 12.06
CA ARG A 198 18.66 -17.78 11.32
C ARG A 198 19.91 -18.45 11.90
N LEU A 199 20.79 -17.67 12.51
CA LEU A 199 22.01 -18.17 13.14
C LEU A 199 21.74 -18.80 14.52
N ASP A 200 20.64 -18.41 15.15
CA ASP A 200 20.24 -18.86 16.49
C ASP A 200 19.17 -19.99 16.54
N PRO A 201 19.43 -21.20 15.99
CA PRO A 201 18.64 -22.37 16.41
C PRO A 201 19.47 -23.53 16.98
N ALA A 202 20.81 -23.48 16.93
CA ALA A 202 21.67 -24.62 17.28
C ALA A 202 22.60 -24.38 18.49
N GLU A 203 22.96 -23.13 18.83
CA GLU A 203 23.84 -22.85 19.99
C GLU A 203 23.11 -23.03 21.33
N VAL A 204 21.79 -22.82 21.39
CA VAL A 204 20.99 -22.97 22.63
C VAL A 204 20.89 -24.43 23.12
N ARG A 205 21.22 -25.43 22.29
CA ARG A 205 21.17 -26.85 22.70
C ARG A 205 22.48 -27.41 23.23
N HIS A 206 23.58 -26.66 23.20
CA HIS A 206 24.90 -27.17 23.58
C HIS A 206 25.40 -26.74 24.97
N GLU A 207 24.65 -25.93 25.72
CA GLU A 207 24.99 -25.57 27.12
C GLU A 207 24.12 -26.24 28.20
N ALA A 208 23.26 -27.19 27.82
CA ALA A 208 22.38 -27.92 28.76
C ALA A 208 22.82 -29.37 29.04
N GLY A 209 24.08 -29.72 28.76
CA GLY A 209 24.65 -31.07 28.94
C GLY A 209 25.77 -31.11 29.97
#